data_AF-L0K2S9-F1
#
_entry.id   AF-L0K2S9-F1
#
_cell.length_a   1.000
_cell.length_b   1.000
_cell.length_c   1.000
_cell.angle_alpha   90.00
_cell.angle_beta   90.00
_cell.angle_gamma   90.00
#
_symmetry.space_group_name_H-M   'P 1'
#
loop_
_entity.id
_entity.type
_entity.pdbx_description
1 polymer ?
#
loop_
_entity_poly.entity_id
_entity_poly.type
_entity_poly.pdbx_seq_one_letter_code
_entity_poly.pdbx_strand_id
1 'polypeptide(L)'
;MYVLFFLGTLLCLGLAHRRIARQVWLAGFFSTLLAVTLVGMPLMPVVDMHKFSEPNDEERTYYEVRIVDTAGNELEFDDRATPPTVGSRTSTIAGDMVAEYDDAERMAMGEFFVSNAIEYRAEIESGGPPVSERLQPPRYVDDERWTADELGEYEAFEAVRVYERTITFTDDTTAVESNTERLRLTVDVADHTITEHDNT
;
A
#
# COMPACT_ATOMS: atom_id res chain seq x y z
N MET A 1 -34.80 -13.34 15.41
CA MET A 1 -34.06 -14.64 15.34
C MET A 1 -33.14 -14.84 16.55
N TYR A 2 -32.27 -13.88 16.89
CA TYR A 2 -31.37 -13.97 18.05
C TYR A 2 -32.06 -14.13 19.42
N VAL A 3 -33.18 -13.43 19.66
CA VAL A 3 -33.92 -13.51 20.94
C VAL A 3 -34.44 -14.93 21.24
N LEU A 4 -34.88 -15.67 20.21
CA LEU A 4 -35.31 -17.06 20.34
C LEU A 4 -34.14 -18.00 20.65
N PHE A 5 -32.96 -17.75 20.08
CA PHE A 5 -31.74 -18.51 20.35
C PHE A 5 -31.28 -18.33 21.81
N PHE A 6 -31.27 -17.09 22.31
CA PHE A 6 -30.91 -16.81 23.70
C PHE A 6 -31.92 -17.39 24.69
N LEU A 7 -33.22 -17.29 24.43
CA LEU A 7 -34.26 -17.91 25.26
C LEU A 7 -34.18 -19.43 25.26
N GLY A 8 -33.93 -20.06 24.11
CA GLY A 8 -33.72 -21.51 24.00
C GLY A 8 -32.47 -21.97 24.77
N THR A 9 -31.39 -21.19 24.70
CA THR A 9 -30.14 -21.45 25.43
C THR A 9 -30.36 -21.35 26.95
N LEU A 10 -31.11 -20.35 27.41
CA LEU A 10 -31.49 -20.15 28.82
C LEU A 10 -32.37 -21.30 29.34
N LEU A 11 -33.32 -21.78 28.53
CA LEU A 11 -34.19 -22.91 28.87
C LEU A 11 -33.39 -24.23 28.97
N CYS A 12 -32.45 -24.47 28.05
CA CYS A 12 -31.56 -25.63 28.09
C CYS A 12 -30.59 -25.60 29.28
N LEU A 13 -30.08 -24.43 29.65
CA LEU A 13 -29.26 -24.23 30.85
C LEU A 13 -30.07 -24.45 32.14
N GLY A 14 -31.31 -23.97 32.19
CA GLY A 14 -32.21 -24.20 33.33
C GLY A 14 -32.59 -25.67 33.53
N LEU A 15 -32.58 -26.47 32.46
CA LEU A 15 -32.86 -27.91 32.48
C LEU A 15 -31.59 -28.78 32.42
N ALA A 16 -30.39 -28.18 32.56
CA ALA A 16 -29.10 -28.84 32.35
C ALA A 16 -28.82 -30.01 33.31
N HIS A 17 -29.60 -30.16 34.38
CA HIS A 17 -29.51 -31.29 35.31
C HIS A 17 -29.93 -32.63 34.67
N ARG A 18 -30.68 -32.60 33.55
CA ARG A 18 -31.04 -33.80 32.80
C ARG A 18 -30.00 -34.07 31.71
N ARG A 19 -29.37 -35.25 31.77
CA ARG A 19 -28.33 -35.70 30.82
C ARG A 19 -28.73 -35.55 29.35
N ILE A 20 -30.02 -35.74 29.05
CA ILE A 20 -30.62 -35.61 27.72
C ILE A 20 -30.63 -34.15 27.24
N ALA A 21 -30.97 -33.20 28.12
CA ALA A 21 -31.00 -31.77 27.76
C ALA A 21 -29.61 -31.25 27.37
N ARG A 22 -28.57 -31.71 28.08
CA ARG A 22 -27.17 -31.41 27.75
C ARG A 22 -26.74 -31.99 26.40
N GLN A 23 -27.14 -33.23 26.09
CA GLN A 23 -26.84 -33.86 24.81
C GLN A 23 -27.53 -33.15 23.64
N VAL A 24 -28.81 -32.79 23.80
CA VAL A 24 -29.56 -32.04 22.79
C VAL A 24 -28.96 -30.65 22.57
N TRP A 25 -28.56 -29.96 23.65
CA TRP A 25 -27.92 -28.64 23.53
C TRP A 25 -26.55 -28.72 22.82
N LEU A 26 -25.71 -29.68 23.20
CA LEU A 26 -24.41 -29.89 22.54
C LEU A 26 -24.60 -30.25 21.06
N ALA A 27 -25.51 -31.17 20.75
CA ALA A 27 -25.80 -31.56 19.37
C ALA A 27 -26.32 -30.36 18.56
N GLY A 28 -27.23 -29.55 19.11
CA GLY A 28 -27.71 -28.33 18.48
C GLY A 28 -26.63 -27.28 18.29
N PHE A 29 -25.77 -27.08 19.29
CA PHE A 29 -24.65 -26.15 19.23
C PHE A 29 -23.66 -26.54 18.13
N PHE A 30 -23.19 -27.78 18.11
CA PHE A 30 -22.25 -28.25 17.09
C PHE A 30 -22.88 -28.30 15.69
N SER A 31 -24.17 -28.66 15.57
CA SER A 31 -24.86 -28.65 14.27
C SER A 31 -25.03 -27.23 13.74
N THR A 32 -25.32 -26.26 14.61
CA THR A 32 -25.40 -24.84 14.22
C THR A 32 -24.03 -24.32 13.82
N LEU A 33 -22.98 -24.65 14.57
CA LEU A 33 -21.61 -24.27 14.27
C LEU A 33 -21.17 -24.85 12.92
N LEU A 34 -21.44 -26.14 12.68
CA LEU A 34 -21.17 -26.81 11.41
C LEU A 34 -21.96 -26.22 10.25
N ALA A 35 -23.25 -25.90 10.44
CA ALA A 35 -24.08 -25.28 9.41
C ALA A 35 -23.54 -23.90 9.03
N VAL A 36 -23.08 -23.10 9.99
CA VAL A 36 -22.45 -21.81 9.68
C VAL A 36 -21.13 -22.00 8.94
N THR A 37 -20.28 -22.93 9.37
CA THR A 37 -19.01 -23.22 8.68
C THR A 37 -19.23 -23.67 7.24
N LEU A 38 -20.27 -24.49 6.98
CA LEU A 38 -20.62 -24.96 5.63
C LEU A 38 -21.23 -23.86 4.75
N VAL A 39 -22.00 -22.93 5.33
CA VAL A 39 -22.68 -21.87 4.58
C VAL A 39 -21.78 -20.63 4.38
N GLY A 40 -20.64 -20.55 5.08
CA GLY A 40 -19.70 -19.44 4.94
C GLY A 40 -20.26 -18.10 5.40
N MET A 41 -21.31 -18.09 6.21
CA MET A 41 -21.89 -16.86 6.74
C MET A 41 -21.09 -16.37 7.97
N PRO A 42 -20.63 -15.11 7.99
CA PRO A 42 -19.93 -14.56 9.15
C PRO A 42 -20.89 -14.47 10.35
N LEU A 43 -20.62 -15.23 11.41
CA LEU A 43 -21.47 -15.36 12.61
C LEU A 43 -21.42 -14.13 13.54
N MET A 44 -20.47 -13.23 13.34
CA MET A 44 -20.28 -12.06 14.18
C MET A 44 -20.18 -10.79 13.31
N PRO A 45 -20.88 -9.70 13.67
CA PRO A 45 -20.59 -8.37 13.16
C PRO A 45 -19.31 -7.84 13.84
N VAL A 46 -18.22 -8.58 13.73
CA VAL A 46 -16.89 -8.24 14.28
C VAL A 46 -15.90 -8.18 13.11
N VAL A 47 -16.33 -7.59 12.00
CA VAL A 47 -15.40 -7.17 10.94
C VAL A 47 -14.87 -5.76 11.22
N ASP A 48 -15.51 -5.00 12.12
CA ASP A 48 -15.18 -3.58 12.33
C ASP A 48 -14.28 -3.26 13.55
N MET A 49 -13.70 -4.28 14.19
CA MET A 49 -12.81 -4.09 15.36
C MET A 49 -11.32 -4.25 15.06
N HIS A 50 -10.94 -4.24 13.78
CA HIS A 50 -9.55 -4.07 13.38
C HIS A 50 -9.34 -2.61 12.99
N LYS A 51 -8.18 -2.02 13.34
CA LYS A 51 -7.75 -0.66 12.95
C LYS A 51 -7.70 -0.43 11.42
N PHE A 52 -8.05 -1.44 10.63
CA PHE A 52 -7.99 -1.49 9.18
C PHE A 52 -9.36 -1.93 8.61
N SER A 53 -10.46 -1.59 9.29
CA SER A 53 -11.82 -1.96 8.90
C SER A 53 -12.59 -0.82 8.25
N GLU A 54 -11.94 0.32 7.97
CA GLU A 54 -12.45 1.16 6.90
C GLU A 54 -12.38 0.29 5.63
N PRO A 55 -13.53 -0.01 4.97
CA PRO A 55 -13.47 -0.63 3.67
C PRO A 55 -12.54 0.24 2.84
N ASN A 56 -11.47 -0.34 2.30
CA ASN A 56 -10.62 0.38 1.37
C ASN A 56 -11.58 0.98 0.33
N ASP A 57 -11.49 2.29 0.10
CA ASP A 57 -12.27 2.93 -0.95
C ASP A 57 -12.13 2.09 -2.23
N GLU A 58 -13.26 1.80 -2.89
CA GLU A 58 -13.33 1.00 -4.12
C GLU A 58 -12.33 1.52 -5.18
N GLU A 59 -11.99 2.80 -5.08
CA GLU A 59 -11.00 3.49 -5.89
C GLU A 59 -9.99 4.25 -5.02
N ARG A 60 -8.69 4.06 -5.28
CA ARG A 60 -7.61 4.85 -4.69
C ARG A 60 -6.78 5.52 -5.77
N THR A 61 -6.66 6.83 -5.69
CA THR A 61 -5.74 7.61 -6.52
C THR A 61 -4.56 8.09 -5.68
N TYR A 62 -3.35 7.83 -6.15
CA TYR A 62 -2.11 8.32 -5.55
C TYR A 62 -1.10 8.73 -6.62
N TYR A 63 -0.10 9.51 -6.22
CA TYR A 63 0.99 9.92 -7.10
C TYR A 63 2.22 9.04 -6.86
N GLU A 64 2.86 8.61 -7.94
CA GLU A 64 4.04 7.75 -7.96
C GLU A 64 5.20 8.50 -8.64
N VAL A 65 6.38 8.45 -8.04
CA VAL A 65 7.59 9.06 -8.59
C VAL A 65 8.43 7.98 -9.26
N ARG A 66 8.85 8.24 -10.50
CA ARG A 66 9.79 7.40 -11.23
C ARG A 66 11.03 8.18 -11.60
N ILE A 67 12.19 7.54 -11.51
CA ILE A 67 13.46 8.06 -11.99
C ILE A 67 13.67 7.59 -13.42
N VAL A 68 14.22 8.46 -14.24
CA VAL A 68 14.50 8.21 -15.65
C VAL A 68 15.99 8.28 -15.89
N ASP A 69 16.53 7.29 -16.61
CA ASP A 69 17.92 7.28 -17.05
C ASP A 69 18.14 8.03 -18.38
N THR A 70 19.41 8.21 -18.75
CA THR A 70 19.82 8.84 -20.03
C THR A 70 19.31 8.14 -21.28
N ALA A 71 18.89 6.87 -21.17
CA ALA A 71 18.31 6.10 -22.27
C ALA A 71 16.76 6.23 -22.31
N GLY A 72 16.16 6.90 -21.33
CA GLY A 72 14.72 7.07 -21.18
C GLY A 72 14.00 5.91 -20.49
N ASN A 73 14.73 4.96 -19.89
CA ASN A 73 14.17 3.87 -19.09
C ASN A 73 13.70 4.41 -17.75
N GLU A 74 12.56 3.91 -17.28
CA GLU A 74 11.96 4.33 -16.01
C GLU A 74 12.18 3.28 -14.93
N LEU A 75 12.47 3.74 -13.72
CA LEU A 75 12.57 2.93 -12.52
C LEU A 75 11.69 3.56 -11.42
N GLU A 76 10.88 2.75 -10.76
CA GLU A 76 10.09 3.20 -9.61
C GLU A 76 11.01 3.70 -8.49
N PHE A 77 10.73 4.86 -7.91
CA PHE A 77 11.59 5.46 -6.90
C PHE A 77 11.56 4.67 -5.58
N ASP A 78 12.70 4.15 -5.13
CA ASP A 78 12.79 3.52 -3.81
C ASP A 78 12.72 4.61 -2.72
N ASP A 79 11.64 4.62 -1.95
CA ASP A 79 11.43 5.51 -0.80
C ASP A 79 12.58 5.48 0.22
N ARG A 80 13.42 4.44 0.20
CA ARG A 80 14.62 4.34 1.04
C ARG A 80 15.75 5.27 0.58
N ALA A 81 15.79 5.64 -0.71
CA ALA A 81 16.74 6.59 -1.26
C ALA A 81 16.58 7.98 -0.63
N THR A 82 15.38 8.32 -0.17
CA THR A 82 15.14 9.55 0.59
C THR A 82 15.11 9.23 2.10
N PRO A 83 16.04 9.75 2.91
CA PRO A 83 15.96 9.62 4.37
C PRO A 83 14.69 10.30 4.89
N PRO A 84 14.13 9.86 6.04
CA PRO A 84 12.78 10.27 6.45
C PRO A 84 12.67 11.78 6.60
N THR A 85 11.94 12.41 5.67
CA THR A 85 11.29 13.68 5.91
C THR A 85 10.18 13.40 6.91
N VAL A 86 10.30 13.98 8.10
CA VAL A 86 9.35 13.73 9.19
C VAL A 86 7.93 14.05 8.69
N GLY A 87 7.10 13.02 8.50
CA GLY A 87 5.67 13.16 8.28
C GLY A 87 5.15 13.26 6.85
N SER A 88 5.98 13.10 5.81
CA SER A 88 5.54 13.16 4.40
C SER A 88 5.86 11.87 3.64
N ARG A 89 4.85 11.28 2.99
CA ARG A 89 5.03 10.18 2.03
C ARG A 89 5.50 10.77 0.71
N THR A 90 6.32 10.03 -0.04
CA THR A 90 6.77 10.44 -1.39
C THR A 90 5.58 10.74 -2.31
N SER A 91 4.48 10.00 -2.17
CA SER A 91 3.24 10.23 -2.91
C SER A 91 2.55 11.56 -2.58
N THR A 92 2.70 12.09 -1.37
CA THR A 92 2.20 13.43 -1.01
C THR A 92 3.04 14.50 -1.70
N ILE A 93 4.37 14.37 -1.62
CA ILE A 93 5.31 15.31 -2.26
C ILE A 93 5.10 15.30 -3.79
N ALA A 94 4.90 14.12 -4.38
CA ALA A 94 4.62 13.97 -5.79
C ALA A 94 3.30 14.66 -6.20
N GLY A 95 2.26 14.57 -5.36
CA GLY A 95 1.02 15.32 -5.56
C GLY A 95 1.23 16.83 -5.48
N ASP A 96 1.99 17.31 -4.49
CA ASP A 96 2.29 18.74 -4.32
C ASP A 96 3.14 19.27 -5.49
N MET A 97 4.09 18.48 -6.02
CA MET A 97 4.85 18.82 -7.21
C MET A 97 3.95 19.06 -8.43
N VAL A 98 2.86 18.29 -8.56
CA VAL A 98 1.90 18.45 -9.66
C VAL A 98 0.98 19.65 -9.41
N ALA A 99 0.42 19.79 -8.20
CA ALA A 99 -0.70 20.68 -7.92
C ALA A 99 -0.34 22.04 -7.30
N GLU A 100 0.72 22.11 -6.49
CA GLU A 100 1.00 23.26 -5.62
C GLU A 100 2.32 23.95 -5.94
N TYR A 101 3.36 23.20 -6.30
CA TYR A 101 4.72 23.74 -6.47
C TYR A 101 4.86 24.56 -7.74
N ASP A 102 5.65 25.63 -7.66
CA ASP A 102 6.09 26.36 -8.84
C ASP A 102 7.25 25.66 -9.56
N ASP A 103 7.64 26.17 -10.74
CA ASP A 103 8.71 25.56 -11.54
C ASP A 103 10.08 25.54 -10.83
N ALA A 104 10.36 26.52 -9.98
CA ALA A 104 11.62 26.53 -9.23
C ALA A 104 11.60 25.47 -8.12
N GLU A 105 10.48 25.33 -7.43
CA GLU A 105 10.25 24.31 -6.40
C GLU A 105 10.26 22.89 -7.00
N ARG A 106 9.61 22.70 -8.15
CA ARG A 106 9.63 21.44 -8.92
C ARG A 106 11.03 21.06 -9.36
N MET A 107 11.80 22.02 -9.89
CA MET A 107 13.19 21.79 -10.29
C MET A 107 14.07 21.41 -9.09
N ALA A 108 13.98 22.16 -7.99
CA ALA A 108 14.74 21.86 -6.77
C ALA A 108 14.39 20.47 -6.20
N MET A 109 13.11 20.08 -6.27
CA MET A 109 12.68 18.75 -5.84
C MET A 109 13.13 17.65 -6.80
N GLY A 110 13.11 17.90 -8.12
CA GLY A 110 13.68 16.99 -9.11
C GLY A 110 15.17 16.75 -8.90
N GLU A 111 15.94 17.81 -8.71
CA GLU A 111 17.38 17.75 -8.35
C GLU A 111 17.61 16.94 -7.08
N PHE A 112 16.77 17.14 -6.06
CA PHE A 112 16.84 16.39 -4.80
C PHE A 112 16.61 14.89 -5.01
N PHE A 113 15.56 14.51 -5.76
CA PHE A 113 15.25 13.11 -6.05
C PHE A 113 16.34 12.43 -6.89
N VAL A 114 16.84 13.08 -7.95
CA VAL A 114 17.91 12.54 -8.79
C VAL A 114 19.21 12.38 -7.99
N SER A 115 19.59 13.39 -7.20
CA SER A 115 20.79 13.32 -6.36
C SER A 115 20.70 12.17 -5.35
N ASN A 116 19.57 12.02 -4.68
CA ASN A 116 19.35 10.92 -3.72
C ASN A 116 19.35 9.55 -4.42
N ALA A 117 18.76 9.44 -5.60
CA ALA A 117 18.78 8.20 -6.39
C ALA A 117 20.21 7.80 -6.77
N ILE A 118 21.05 8.75 -7.17
CA ILE A 118 22.47 8.52 -7.49
C ILE A 118 23.25 8.06 -6.24
N GLU A 119 23.07 8.74 -5.12
CA GLU A 119 23.73 8.36 -3.85
C GLU A 119 23.29 6.97 -3.39
N TYR A 120 21.99 6.69 -3.48
CA TYR A 120 21.42 5.40 -3.08
C TYR A 120 21.86 4.24 -3.98
N ARG A 121 21.94 4.47 -5.29
CA ARG A 121 22.53 3.51 -6.23
C ARG A 121 23.96 3.17 -5.85
N ALA A 122 24.79 4.18 -5.58
CA ALA A 122 26.18 3.97 -5.18
C ALA A 122 26.28 3.18 -3.86
N GLU A 123 25.38 3.43 -2.90
CA GLU A 123 25.30 2.65 -1.66
C GLU A 123 24.99 1.17 -1.93
N ILE A 124 23.98 0.88 -2.76
CA ILE A 124 23.59 -0.50 -3.12
C ILE A 124 24.73 -1.21 -3.82
N GLU A 125 25.34 -0.58 -4.83
CA GLU A 125 26.46 -1.12 -5.59
C GLU A 125 27.70 -1.37 -4.71
N SER A 126 27.88 -0.59 -3.63
CA SER A 126 28.98 -0.76 -2.67
C SER A 126 28.77 -1.89 -1.65
N GLY A 127 27.63 -2.58 -1.68
CA GLY A 127 27.29 -3.66 -0.74
C GLY A 127 26.27 -3.30 0.34
N GLY A 128 25.52 -2.20 0.12
CA GLY A 128 24.38 -1.78 0.92
C GLY A 128 24.73 -1.05 2.23
N PRO A 129 23.72 -0.75 3.06
CA PRO A 129 23.85 0.19 4.16
C PRO A 129 24.80 -0.36 5.22
N PRO A 130 25.46 0.53 5.99
CA PRO A 130 26.28 0.14 7.13
C PRO A 130 25.47 -0.73 8.09
N VAL A 131 26.17 -1.64 8.79
CA VAL A 131 25.55 -2.65 9.68
C VAL A 131 24.58 -2.03 10.71
N SER A 132 24.82 -0.79 11.12
CA SER A 132 23.94 -0.03 12.02
C SER A 132 22.54 0.26 11.46
N GLU A 133 22.41 0.44 10.14
CA GLU A 133 21.11 0.68 9.50
C GLU A 133 20.36 -0.61 9.21
N ARG A 134 21.08 -1.73 9.05
CA ARG A 134 20.47 -3.08 9.02
C ARG A 134 19.79 -3.48 10.33
N LEU A 135 20.11 -2.77 11.42
CA LEU A 135 19.50 -2.95 12.74
C LEU A 135 18.27 -2.06 12.94
N GLN A 136 17.97 -1.15 12.01
CA GLN A 136 16.71 -0.40 12.07
C GLN A 136 15.55 -1.37 11.79
N PRO A 137 14.43 -1.23 12.51
CA PRO A 137 13.23 -1.98 12.17
C PRO A 137 12.86 -1.70 10.71
N PRO A 138 12.34 -2.72 9.99
CA PRO A 138 11.95 -2.54 8.60
C PRO A 138 11.02 -1.34 8.48
N ARG A 139 11.32 -0.44 7.54
CA ARG A 139 10.38 0.62 7.19
C ARG A 139 9.13 -0.08 6.64
N TYR A 140 7.95 0.34 7.08
CA TYR A 140 6.66 -0.16 6.57
C TYR A 140 6.39 0.44 5.18
N VAL A 141 7.31 0.19 4.26
CA VAL A 141 7.14 0.44 2.83
C VAL A 141 7.00 -0.94 2.23
N ASP A 142 5.84 -1.24 1.66
CA ASP A 142 5.50 -2.56 1.11
C ASP A 142 6.26 -2.84 -0.20
N ASP A 143 7.13 -1.93 -0.65
CA ASP A 143 7.83 -2.00 -1.93
C ASP A 143 9.20 -2.67 -1.81
N GLU A 144 9.57 -3.39 -2.87
CA GLU A 144 10.86 -4.08 -2.98
C GLU A 144 12.00 -3.06 -3.00
N ARG A 145 13.11 -3.41 -2.34
CA ARG A 145 14.31 -2.58 -2.37
C ARG A 145 14.99 -2.75 -3.72
N TRP A 146 15.50 -1.66 -4.30
CA TRP A 146 16.37 -1.75 -5.48
C TRP A 146 17.52 -2.73 -5.26
N THR A 147 17.80 -3.54 -6.29
CA THR A 147 18.91 -4.49 -6.28
C THR A 147 20.03 -4.04 -7.20
N ALA A 148 21.26 -4.49 -6.92
CA ALA A 148 22.40 -4.18 -7.78
C ALA A 148 22.25 -4.77 -9.19
N ASP A 149 21.57 -5.92 -9.31
CA ASP A 149 21.30 -6.56 -10.60
C ASP A 149 20.31 -5.72 -11.43
N GLU A 150 19.22 -5.26 -10.81
CA GLU A 150 18.24 -4.35 -11.43
C GLU A 150 18.88 -3.03 -11.85
N LEU A 151 19.64 -2.38 -10.95
CA LEU A 151 20.33 -1.12 -11.23
C LEU A 151 21.41 -1.25 -12.32
N GLY A 152 21.93 -2.46 -12.55
CA GLY A 152 22.87 -2.75 -13.62
C GLY A 152 22.27 -2.62 -15.02
N GLU A 153 20.94 -2.63 -15.15
CA GLU A 153 20.23 -2.44 -16.41
C GLU A 153 20.04 -0.96 -16.80
N TYR A 154 20.26 -0.03 -15.85
CA TYR A 154 20.01 1.40 -16.02
C TYR A 154 21.29 2.22 -16.20
N GLU A 155 21.22 3.23 -17.07
CA GLU A 155 22.28 4.22 -17.25
C GLU A 155 22.27 5.31 -16.16
N ALA A 156 22.92 6.44 -16.37
CA ALA A 156 22.94 7.53 -15.39
C ALA A 156 21.53 8.15 -15.26
N PHE A 157 21.09 8.40 -14.04
CA PHE A 157 19.80 9.04 -13.78
C PHE A 157 19.85 10.54 -14.05
N GLU A 158 18.86 11.06 -14.77
CA GLU A 158 18.84 12.47 -15.20
C GLU A 158 17.50 13.20 -15.01
N ALA A 159 16.40 12.46 -14.88
CA ALA A 159 15.08 13.08 -14.80
C ALA A 159 14.14 12.33 -13.85
N VAL A 160 13.06 13.02 -13.49
CA VAL A 160 11.99 12.52 -12.63
C VAL A 160 10.67 12.64 -13.37
N ARG A 161 9.86 11.57 -13.35
CA ARG A 161 8.49 11.56 -13.87
C ARG A 161 7.52 11.28 -12.73
N VAL A 162 6.43 12.05 -12.68
CA VAL A 162 5.35 11.85 -11.71
C VAL A 162 4.12 11.34 -12.43
N TYR A 163 3.65 10.18 -11.97
CA TYR A 163 2.44 9.52 -12.46
C TYR A 163 1.31 9.69 -11.45
N GLU A 164 0.10 9.98 -11.94
CA GLU A 164 -1.15 9.76 -11.20
C GLU A 164 -1.59 8.32 -11.49
N ARG A 165 -1.75 7.54 -10.42
CA ARG A 165 -2.16 6.15 -10.49
C ARG A 165 -3.47 5.95 -9.77
N THR A 166 -4.46 5.42 -10.48
CA THR A 166 -5.78 5.09 -9.96
C THR A 166 -5.93 3.57 -9.96
N ILE A 167 -6.08 3.00 -8.77
CA ILE A 167 -6.35 1.58 -8.56
C ILE A 167 -7.81 1.42 -8.19
N THR A 168 -8.54 0.61 -8.96
CA THR A 168 -9.88 0.15 -8.62
C THR A 168 -9.79 -1.26 -8.07
N PHE A 169 -10.31 -1.47 -6.87
CA PHE A 169 -10.41 -2.80 -6.26
C PHE A 169 -11.75 -3.44 -6.61
N THR A 170 -11.80 -4.77 -6.61
CA THR A 170 -13.05 -5.52 -6.76
C THR A 170 -14.04 -5.19 -5.63
N ASP A 171 -15.33 -5.45 -5.83
CA ASP A 171 -16.40 -5.21 -4.83
C ASP A 171 -16.12 -5.85 -3.45
N ASP A 172 -15.33 -6.93 -3.41
CA ASP A 172 -14.91 -7.61 -2.18
C ASP A 172 -13.56 -7.10 -1.63
N THR A 173 -12.94 -6.12 -2.29
CA THR A 173 -11.64 -5.51 -2.01
C THR A 173 -10.46 -6.49 -1.95
N THR A 174 -10.65 -7.71 -2.47
CA THR A 174 -9.64 -8.78 -2.39
C THR A 174 -8.69 -8.82 -3.58
N ALA A 175 -9.04 -8.16 -4.69
CA ALA A 175 -8.23 -8.11 -5.90
C ALA A 175 -8.26 -6.71 -6.53
N VAL A 176 -7.24 -6.42 -7.33
CA VAL A 176 -7.21 -5.23 -8.19
C VAL A 176 -8.00 -5.54 -9.46
N GLU A 177 -9.04 -4.76 -9.73
CA GLU A 177 -9.84 -4.86 -10.95
C GLU A 177 -9.21 -4.05 -12.09
N SER A 178 -8.76 -2.83 -11.80
CA SER A 178 -8.14 -1.96 -12.79
C SER A 178 -6.98 -1.17 -12.18
N ASN A 179 -5.95 -0.93 -13.00
CA ASN A 179 -4.83 -0.05 -12.68
C ASN A 179 -4.62 0.89 -13.86
N THR A 180 -4.89 2.18 -13.66
CA THR A 180 -4.70 3.22 -14.67
C THR A 180 -3.58 4.15 -14.23
N GLU A 181 -2.62 4.38 -15.12
CA GLU A 181 -1.48 5.27 -14.89
C GLU A 181 -1.52 6.42 -15.88
N ARG A 182 -1.28 7.65 -15.40
CA ARG A 182 -1.26 8.87 -16.21
C ARG A 182 -0.02 9.69 -15.85
N LEU A 183 0.83 9.96 -16.83
CA LEU A 183 1.94 10.89 -16.64
C LEU A 183 1.37 12.30 -16.43
N ARG A 184 1.83 12.99 -15.39
CA ARG A 184 1.37 14.36 -15.04
C ARG A 184 2.50 15.37 -15.12
N LEU A 185 3.71 14.97 -14.75
CA LEU A 185 4.86 15.88 -14.69
C LEU A 185 6.13 15.15 -15.13
N THR A 186 6.97 15.85 -15.87
CA THR A 186 8.36 15.46 -16.12
C THR A 186 9.26 16.62 -15.72
N VAL A 187 10.21 16.35 -14.83
CA VAL A 187 11.26 17.29 -14.44
C VAL A 187 12.57 16.72 -14.96
N ASP A 188 13.10 17.34 -16.01
CA ASP A 188 14.39 17.00 -16.58
C ASP A 188 15.46 17.87 -15.90
N VAL A 189 16.30 17.23 -15.08
CA VAL A 189 17.32 17.93 -14.30
C VAL A 189 18.53 18.25 -15.16
N ALA A 190 18.87 17.40 -16.14
CA ALA A 190 20.00 17.62 -17.03
C ALA A 190 19.77 18.80 -17.97
N ASP A 191 18.58 18.89 -18.55
CA ASP A 191 18.20 19.97 -19.48
C ASP A 191 17.56 21.17 -18.77
N HIS A 192 17.34 21.09 -17.45
CA HIS A 192 16.62 22.07 -16.65
C HIS A 192 15.26 22.44 -17.26
N THR A 193 14.50 21.43 -17.69
CA THR A 193 13.17 21.63 -18.27
C THR A 193 12.07 20.96 -17.44
N ILE A 194 10.89 21.57 -17.45
CA ILE A 194 9.69 21.05 -16.80
C ILE A 194 8.61 20.93 -17.86
N THR A 195 8.03 19.74 -17.94
CA THR A 195 6.91 19.46 -18.85
C THR A 195 5.74 18.97 -18.02
N GLU A 196 4.68 19.75 -17.97
CA GLU A 196 3.38 19.32 -17.47
C GLU A 196 2.64 18.54 -18.57
N HIS A 197 2.04 17.43 -18.20
CA HIS A 197 1.26 16.58 -19.09
C HIS A 197 -0.21 16.64 -18.67
N ASP A 198 -0.90 17.66 -19.19
CA ASP A 198 -2.35 17.73 -19.11
C ASP A 198 -2.95 16.82 -20.18
N ASN A 199 -3.64 15.77 -19.76
CA ASN A 199 -4.46 15.00 -20.70
C ASN A 199 -5.88 15.55 -20.72
N THR A 200 -6.23 16.00 -21.92
CA THR A 200 -7.60 16.13 -22.42
C THR A 200 -8.34 14.79 -22.33
#